data_AF-A0A660M1G5-F1
#
_entry.id   AF-A0A660M1G5-F1
#
_cell.length_a   1.000
_cell.length_b   1.000
_cell.length_c   1.000
_cell.angle_alpha   90.00
_cell.angle_beta   90.00
_cell.angle_gamma   90.00
#
_symmetry.space_group_name_H-M   'P 1'
#
loop_
_entity.id
_entity.type
_entity.pdbx_description
1 polymer ?
#
loop_
_entity_poly.entity_id
_entity_poly.type
_entity_poly.pdbx_seq_one_letter_code
_entity_poly.pdbx_strand_id
1 'polypeptide(L)'
;MPDNSASFCAKQSLSPQLIPFHWVVDAMRPGKHITAALQVIANICFFMPLGAFVALYFRKHIRFAIAAGLGLSFLIEIAQLTGFFHIYPCSYRLFDVDDLVMNTLGAALGYTMTFRLKKYLKSQPLNAEPVKNNLANHFLAGCIDAVVIMLIASMSAMILRVYAPAIYQISPQAILILWWIAWEWIVPKICHGWTFGRYLVGVEKRKKRR
;
A
#
# COMPACT_ATOMS: atom_id res chain seq x y z
N MET A 1 -9.96 -13.28 3.74
CA MET A 1 -9.02 -14.24 4.35
C MET A 1 -9.79 -15.52 4.62
N PRO A 2 -9.18 -16.72 4.48
CA PRO A 2 -9.84 -17.98 4.80
C PRO A 2 -10.04 -18.12 6.32
N ASP A 3 -11.23 -18.52 6.75
CA ASP A 3 -11.60 -18.62 8.17
C ASP A 3 -10.86 -19.75 8.91
N ASN A 4 -10.39 -20.77 8.19
CA ASN A 4 -9.62 -21.88 8.74
C ASN A 4 -8.27 -22.00 7.99
N SER A 5 -7.19 -21.61 8.67
CA SER A 5 -5.83 -21.65 8.14
C SER A 5 -5.34 -23.08 7.85
N ALA A 6 -5.75 -24.07 8.65
CA ALA A 6 -5.33 -25.46 8.48
C ALA A 6 -5.97 -26.09 7.25
N SER A 7 -7.27 -25.87 7.01
CA SER A 7 -7.95 -26.40 5.82
C SER A 7 -7.55 -25.67 4.53
N PHE A 8 -7.22 -24.38 4.62
CA PHE A 8 -6.63 -23.62 3.52
C PHE A 8 -5.25 -24.18 3.15
N CYS A 9 -4.37 -24.34 4.13
CA CYS A 9 -3.03 -24.87 3.90
C CYS A 9 -3.02 -26.34 3.48
N ALA A 10 -3.98 -27.15 3.92
CA ALA A 10 -4.13 -28.54 3.47
C ALA A 10 -4.43 -28.66 1.96
N LYS A 11 -5.02 -27.62 1.36
CA LYS A 11 -5.34 -27.57 -0.08
C LYS A 11 -4.26 -26.89 -0.92
N GLN A 12 -3.24 -26.30 -0.27
CA GLN A 12 -2.34 -25.36 -0.91
C GLN A 12 -0.88 -25.76 -0.70
N SER A 13 -0.28 -26.31 -1.75
CA SER A 13 1.16 -26.49 -1.87
C SER A 13 1.66 -25.59 -3.00
N LEU A 14 2.08 -24.38 -2.64
CA LEU A 14 2.68 -23.45 -3.59
C LEU A 14 4.19 -23.48 -3.44
N SER A 15 4.88 -23.79 -4.54
CA SER A 15 6.32 -23.60 -4.65
C SER A 15 6.62 -22.18 -5.14
N PRO A 16 7.67 -21.51 -4.64
CA PRO A 16 8.11 -20.23 -5.18
C PRO A 16 8.33 -20.30 -6.69
N GLN A 17 7.85 -19.28 -7.40
CA GLN A 17 8.12 -19.08 -8.81
C GLN A 17 9.33 -18.15 -8.90
N LEU A 18 10.40 -18.65 -9.50
CA LEU A 18 11.67 -17.91 -9.65
C LEU A 18 12.06 -17.68 -11.11
N ILE A 19 11.20 -18.01 -12.07
CA ILE A 19 11.51 -17.91 -13.50
C ILE A 19 11.06 -16.53 -13.99
N PRO A 20 11.99 -15.63 -14.33
CA PRO A 20 11.62 -14.31 -14.84
C PRO A 20 10.87 -14.42 -16.17
N PHE A 21 9.93 -13.51 -16.39
CA PHE A 21 9.04 -13.40 -17.54
C PHE A 21 8.07 -14.57 -17.72
N HIS A 22 7.75 -15.30 -16.66
CA HIS A 22 6.77 -16.37 -16.73
C HIS A 22 5.35 -15.86 -16.96
N TRP A 23 5.06 -14.61 -16.57
CA TRP A 23 3.80 -13.96 -16.93
C TRP A 23 3.52 -13.98 -18.44
N VAL A 24 4.57 -14.02 -19.29
CA VAL A 24 4.43 -14.14 -20.75
C VAL A 24 3.87 -15.51 -21.14
N VAL A 25 4.37 -16.57 -20.50
CA VAL A 25 3.88 -17.94 -20.70
C VAL A 25 2.44 -18.05 -20.22
N ASP A 26 2.11 -17.45 -19.07
CA ASP A 26 0.73 -17.41 -18.57
C ASP A 26 -0.20 -16.57 -19.46
N ALA A 27 0.32 -15.51 -20.07
CA ALA A 27 -0.45 -14.70 -21.01
C ALA A 27 -0.74 -15.44 -22.33
N MET A 28 0.11 -16.38 -22.74
CA MET A 28 -0.15 -17.22 -23.92
C MET A 28 -1.15 -18.35 -23.64
N ARG A 29 -1.48 -18.64 -22.37
CA ARG A 29 -2.45 -19.70 -22.03
C ARG A 29 -3.89 -19.24 -22.33
N PRO A 30 -4.71 -20.10 -22.96
CA PRO A 30 -6.12 -19.80 -23.21
C PRO A 30 -6.83 -19.42 -21.90
N GLY A 31 -7.56 -18.29 -21.91
CA GLY A 31 -8.31 -17.81 -20.75
C GLY A 31 -7.53 -17.13 -19.61
N LYS A 32 -6.19 -17.09 -19.65
CA LYS A 32 -5.36 -16.45 -18.60
C LYS A 32 -4.69 -15.13 -19.02
N HIS A 33 -4.78 -14.76 -20.30
CA HIS A 33 -4.21 -13.52 -20.85
C HIS A 33 -4.68 -12.25 -20.12
N ILE A 34 -5.98 -12.10 -19.87
CA ILE A 34 -6.53 -10.92 -19.17
C ILE A 34 -6.02 -10.86 -17.73
N THR A 35 -6.04 -11.98 -17.02
CA THR A 35 -5.61 -12.03 -15.62
C THR A 35 -4.12 -11.74 -15.47
N ALA A 36 -3.27 -12.29 -16.36
CA ALA A 36 -1.84 -12.02 -16.36
C ALA A 36 -1.54 -10.54 -16.66
N ALA A 37 -2.21 -9.96 -17.67
CA ALA A 37 -2.05 -8.56 -18.00
C ALA A 37 -2.50 -7.63 -16.85
N LEU A 38 -3.65 -7.93 -16.24
CA LEU A 38 -4.15 -7.16 -15.09
C LEU A 38 -3.21 -7.25 -13.89
N GLN A 39 -2.61 -8.40 -13.62
CA GLN A 39 -1.63 -8.55 -12.54
C GLN A 39 -0.41 -7.66 -12.78
N VAL A 40 0.17 -7.71 -13.98
CA VAL A 40 1.32 -6.87 -14.36
C VAL A 40 0.99 -5.38 -14.22
N ILE A 41 -0.13 -4.95 -14.79
CA ILE A 41 -0.56 -3.53 -14.74
C ILE A 41 -0.84 -3.10 -13.31
N ALA A 42 -1.54 -3.93 -12.52
CA ALA A 42 -1.87 -3.62 -11.14
C ALA A 42 -0.61 -3.45 -10.28
N ASN A 43 0.38 -4.35 -10.42
CA ASN A 43 1.64 -4.29 -9.69
C ASN A 43 2.44 -3.01 -10.00
N ILE A 44 2.55 -2.67 -11.28
CA ILE A 44 3.16 -1.39 -11.71
C ILE A 44 2.41 -0.21 -11.07
N CYS A 45 1.08 -0.16 -11.24
CA CYS A 45 0.25 0.92 -10.72
C CYS A 45 0.32 1.05 -9.20
N PHE A 46 0.41 -0.06 -8.48
CA PHE A 46 0.47 -0.09 -7.02
C PHE A 46 1.76 0.54 -6.48
N PHE A 47 2.88 0.40 -7.18
CA PHE A 47 4.17 0.97 -6.76
C PHE A 47 4.47 2.37 -7.33
N MET A 48 3.71 2.85 -8.32
CA MET A 48 3.86 4.22 -8.83
C MET A 48 3.79 5.31 -7.74
N PRO A 49 2.85 5.28 -6.77
CA PRO A 49 2.79 6.27 -5.70
C PRO A 49 4.06 6.32 -4.84
N LEU A 50 4.69 5.17 -4.58
CA LEU A 50 5.97 5.12 -3.85
C LEU A 50 7.08 5.84 -4.63
N GLY A 51 7.17 5.60 -5.94
CA GLY A 51 8.10 6.28 -6.82
C GLY A 51 7.91 7.80 -6.83
N ALA A 52 6.65 8.22 -6.95
CA ALA A 52 6.26 9.64 -6.91
C ALA A 52 6.64 10.29 -5.57
N PHE A 53 6.38 9.61 -4.44
CA PHE A 53 6.74 10.08 -3.10
C PHE A 53 8.25 10.29 -2.97
N VAL A 54 9.06 9.34 -3.47
CA VAL A 54 10.53 9.46 -3.50
C VAL A 54 10.98 10.67 -4.31
N ALA A 55 10.38 10.90 -5.49
CA ALA A 55 10.73 12.03 -6.36
C ALA A 55 10.42 13.39 -5.71
N LEU A 56 9.33 13.49 -4.94
CA LEU A 56 8.90 14.74 -4.30
C LEU A 56 9.70 15.06 -3.04
N TYR A 57 9.85 14.09 -2.13
CA TYR A 57 10.37 14.35 -0.78
C TYR A 57 11.88 14.18 -0.68
N PHE A 58 12.43 13.08 -1.19
CA PHE A 58 13.83 12.77 -0.96
C PHE A 58 14.76 13.52 -1.91
N ARG A 59 14.26 14.01 -3.07
CA ARG A 59 15.04 14.65 -4.15
C ARG A 59 16.28 13.84 -4.56
N LYS A 60 16.33 12.54 -4.23
CA LYS A 60 17.43 11.62 -4.54
C LYS A 60 17.31 11.12 -5.97
N HIS A 61 18.40 10.54 -6.49
CA HIS A 61 18.45 9.92 -7.81
C HIS A 61 17.46 8.75 -7.94
N ILE A 62 17.02 8.43 -9.15
CA ILE A 62 16.10 7.30 -9.46
C ILE A 62 16.56 5.96 -8.85
N ARG A 63 17.87 5.80 -8.60
CA ARG A 63 18.44 4.62 -7.94
C ARG A 63 17.83 4.37 -6.56
N PHE A 64 17.49 5.43 -5.81
CA PHE A 64 16.83 5.30 -4.52
C PHE A 64 15.39 4.82 -4.65
N ALA A 65 14.65 5.28 -5.67
CA ALA A 65 13.30 4.79 -5.95
C ALA A 65 13.30 3.32 -6.36
N ILE A 66 14.28 2.90 -7.17
CA ILE A 66 14.49 1.50 -7.54
C ILE A 66 14.80 0.65 -6.31
N ALA A 67 15.76 1.08 -5.47
CA ALA A 67 16.12 0.35 -4.27
C ALA A 67 14.96 0.25 -3.26
N ALA A 68 14.19 1.34 -3.09
CA ALA A 68 13.01 1.35 -2.22
C ALA A 68 11.90 0.46 -2.78
N GLY A 69 11.63 0.51 -4.09
CA GLY A 69 10.64 -0.35 -4.74
C GLY A 69 11.00 -1.82 -4.64
N LEU A 70 12.26 -2.17 -4.96
CA LEU A 70 12.75 -3.54 -4.85
C LEU A 70 12.73 -4.03 -3.41
N GLY A 71 13.24 -3.25 -2.46
CA GLY A 71 13.29 -3.63 -1.05
C GLY A 71 11.90 -3.80 -0.44
N LEU A 72 10.97 -2.90 -0.73
CA LEU A 72 9.59 -3.03 -0.26
C LEU A 72 8.87 -4.22 -0.91
N SER A 73 9.03 -4.40 -2.22
CA SER A 73 8.43 -5.54 -2.91
C SER A 73 8.97 -6.87 -2.38
N PHE A 74 10.28 -6.95 -2.14
CA PHE A 74 10.92 -8.13 -1.57
C PHE A 74 10.42 -8.43 -0.15
N LEU A 75 10.24 -7.40 0.68
CA LEU A 75 9.65 -7.55 2.00
C LEU A 75 8.22 -8.09 1.94
N ILE A 76 7.40 -7.61 0.99
CA ILE A 76 6.03 -8.08 0.79
C ILE A 76 6.02 -9.54 0.35
N GLU A 77 6.84 -9.93 -0.61
CA GLU A 77 6.95 -11.30 -1.09
C GLU A 77 7.45 -12.25 0.00
N ILE A 78 8.44 -11.86 0.81
CA ILE A 78 8.89 -12.63 1.99
C ILE A 78 7.76 -12.79 3.00
N ALA A 79 7.02 -11.71 3.28
CA ALA A 79 5.90 -11.79 4.19
C ALA A 79 4.86 -12.80 3.67
N GLN A 80 4.56 -12.84 2.37
CA GLN A 80 3.62 -13.80 1.81
C GLN A 80 4.15 -15.24 1.81
N LEU A 81 5.42 -15.42 1.44
CA LEU A 81 6.10 -16.71 1.41
C LEU A 81 6.12 -17.38 2.78
N THR A 82 6.41 -16.59 3.82
CA THR A 82 6.43 -17.05 5.21
C THR A 82 5.03 -17.18 5.84
N GLY A 83 3.95 -16.99 5.08
CA GLY A 83 2.58 -17.05 5.59
C GLY A 83 2.28 -15.92 6.58
N PHE A 84 2.75 -14.72 6.28
CA PHE A 84 2.83 -13.55 7.16
C PHE A 84 3.60 -13.84 8.45
N PHE A 85 4.86 -14.27 8.34
CA PHE A 85 5.70 -14.61 9.48
C PHE A 85 5.10 -15.71 10.38
N HIS A 86 4.68 -16.82 9.79
CA HIS A 86 4.11 -18.02 10.44
C HIS A 86 2.71 -17.84 11.06
N ILE A 87 1.99 -16.78 10.70
CA ILE A 87 0.56 -16.65 11.02
C ILE A 87 -0.27 -17.73 10.29
N TYR A 88 0.18 -18.14 9.11
CA TYR A 88 -0.28 -19.32 8.41
C TYR A 88 0.83 -20.39 8.41
N PRO A 89 0.46 -21.67 8.58
CA PRO A 89 1.42 -22.77 8.50
C PRO A 89 1.92 -23.05 7.08
N CYS A 90 1.46 -22.29 6.08
CA CYS A 90 1.84 -22.40 4.68
C CYS A 90 2.01 -21.00 4.04
N SER A 91 2.64 -20.96 2.87
CA SER A 91 2.71 -19.77 2.02
C SER A 91 1.30 -19.28 1.66
N TYR A 92 1.01 -18.02 1.93
CA TYR A 92 -0.32 -17.45 1.67
C TYR A 92 -0.58 -17.27 0.16
N ARG A 93 0.47 -16.88 -0.57
CA ARG A 93 0.47 -16.70 -2.02
C ARG A 93 1.81 -17.17 -2.59
N LEU A 94 1.82 -17.43 -3.89
CA LEU A 94 3.00 -17.79 -4.66
C LEU A 94 3.97 -16.61 -4.62
N PHE A 95 5.18 -16.84 -4.12
CA PHE A 95 6.29 -15.90 -4.30
C PHE A 95 6.59 -15.80 -5.79
N ASP A 96 6.54 -14.59 -6.35
CA ASP A 96 6.72 -14.37 -7.79
C ASP A 96 7.83 -13.33 -8.06
N VAL A 97 8.89 -13.76 -8.75
CA VAL A 97 9.97 -12.85 -9.15
C VAL A 97 9.48 -11.81 -10.17
N ASP A 98 8.47 -12.13 -10.98
CA ASP A 98 7.89 -11.15 -11.91
C ASP A 98 7.20 -10.01 -11.15
N ASP A 99 6.57 -10.30 -10.02
CA ASP A 99 5.95 -9.27 -9.17
C ASP A 99 7.02 -8.30 -8.63
N LEU A 100 8.21 -8.78 -8.23
CA LEU A 100 9.34 -7.91 -7.84
C LEU A 100 9.77 -6.96 -8.96
N VAL A 101 9.84 -7.48 -10.19
CA VAL A 101 10.25 -6.70 -11.36
C VAL A 101 9.20 -5.65 -11.69
N MET A 102 7.92 -6.03 -11.74
CA MET A 102 6.82 -5.13 -12.09
C MET A 102 6.60 -4.05 -11.02
N ASN A 103 6.72 -4.39 -9.74
CA ASN A 103 6.65 -3.43 -8.63
C ASN A 103 7.82 -2.44 -8.67
N THR A 104 9.05 -2.94 -8.91
CA THR A 104 10.23 -2.07 -9.05
C THR A 104 10.10 -1.13 -10.26
N LEU A 105 9.57 -1.65 -11.38
CA LEU A 105 9.26 -0.84 -12.56
C LEU A 105 8.21 0.23 -12.26
N GLY A 106 7.16 -0.11 -11.51
CA GLY A 106 6.17 0.85 -11.00
C GLY A 106 6.80 1.99 -10.22
N ALA A 107 7.69 1.69 -9.27
CA ALA A 107 8.42 2.70 -8.52
C ALA A 107 9.32 3.58 -9.41
N ALA A 108 10.01 2.99 -10.40
CA ALA A 108 10.84 3.74 -11.33
C ALA A 108 10.03 4.66 -12.26
N LEU A 109 8.89 4.17 -12.77
CA LEU A 109 7.97 4.92 -13.62
C LEU A 109 7.33 6.07 -12.84
N GLY A 110 6.79 5.79 -11.64
CA GLY A 110 6.25 6.82 -10.75
C GLY A 110 7.26 7.91 -10.45
N TYR A 111 8.50 7.55 -10.13
CA TYR A 111 9.57 8.51 -9.92
C TYR A 111 9.82 9.35 -11.18
N THR A 112 9.96 8.71 -12.34
CA THR A 112 10.33 9.39 -13.59
C THR A 112 9.23 10.33 -14.06
N MET A 113 7.97 9.87 -14.03
CA MET A 113 6.80 10.69 -14.37
C MET A 113 6.72 11.91 -13.46
N THR A 114 6.81 11.71 -12.14
CA THR A 114 6.75 12.83 -11.18
C THR A 114 7.96 13.74 -11.31
N PHE A 115 9.17 13.23 -11.53
CA PHE A 115 10.36 14.06 -11.70
C PHE A 115 10.30 14.92 -12.97
N ARG A 116 9.74 14.40 -14.07
CA ARG A 116 9.50 15.18 -15.31
C ARG A 116 8.39 16.20 -15.11
N LEU A 117 7.31 15.80 -14.46
CA LEU A 117 6.14 16.65 -14.19
C LEU A 117 6.43 17.71 -13.11
N LYS A 118 7.43 17.52 -12.24
CA LYS A 118 7.77 18.49 -11.18
C LYS A 118 8.12 19.87 -11.73
N LYS A 119 8.57 19.97 -12.98
CA LYS A 119 8.83 21.26 -13.64
C LYS A 119 7.53 22.04 -13.86
N TYR A 120 6.41 21.33 -14.01
CA TYR A 120 5.07 21.87 -14.21
C TYR A 120 4.26 21.94 -12.91
N LEU A 121 4.54 21.03 -11.97
CA LEU A 121 4.03 21.12 -10.60
C LEU A 121 4.79 22.25 -9.90
N LYS A 122 4.20 23.45 -9.83
CA LYS A 122 4.73 24.57 -9.03
C LYS A 122 5.08 24.06 -7.63
N SER A 123 6.35 23.78 -7.39
CA SER A 123 6.84 23.40 -6.08
C SER A 123 6.83 24.65 -5.24
N GLN A 124 5.77 24.82 -4.44
CA GLN A 124 5.78 25.83 -3.41
C GLN A 124 6.91 25.48 -2.41
N PRO A 125 7.75 26.45 -2.00
CA PRO A 125 8.72 26.19 -0.95
C PRO A 125 8.00 25.65 0.29
N LEU A 126 8.66 24.79 1.09
CA LEU A 126 8.09 24.27 2.35
C LEU A 126 7.67 25.38 3.34
N ASN A 127 8.15 26.60 3.12
CA ASN A 127 7.85 27.81 3.89
C ASN A 127 6.85 28.75 3.16
N ALA A 128 6.30 28.34 2.02
CA ALA A 128 5.21 29.07 1.38
C ALA A 128 3.95 28.94 2.24
N GLU A 129 3.12 29.98 2.20
CA GLU A 129 1.73 29.99 2.65
C GLU A 129 1.04 28.61 2.48
N PRO A 130 0.23 28.17 3.46
CA PRO A 130 -0.33 26.82 3.50
C PRO A 130 -0.88 26.40 2.15
N VAL A 131 -0.51 25.17 1.72
CA VAL A 131 -0.81 24.66 0.38
C VAL A 131 -2.29 24.89 0.08
N LYS A 132 -2.56 25.69 -0.96
CA LYS A 132 -3.88 26.13 -1.41
C LYS A 132 -4.94 25.06 -1.10
N ASN A 133 -5.91 25.40 -0.26
CA ASN A 133 -6.99 24.50 0.20
C ASN A 133 -7.85 24.07 -1.01
N ASN A 134 -7.40 23.03 -1.71
CA ASN A 134 -8.01 22.51 -2.92
C ASN A 134 -8.38 21.03 -2.72
N LEU A 135 -9.30 20.54 -3.56
CA LEU A 135 -9.83 19.18 -3.44
C LEU A 135 -8.73 18.11 -3.59
N ALA A 136 -7.71 18.38 -4.41
CA ALA A 136 -6.59 17.46 -4.62
C ALA A 136 -5.75 17.24 -3.35
N ASN A 137 -5.49 18.29 -2.57
CA ASN A 137 -4.75 18.18 -1.31
C ASN A 137 -5.57 17.48 -0.23
N HIS A 138 -6.88 17.72 -0.18
CA HIS A 138 -7.78 16.97 0.70
C HIS A 138 -7.83 15.49 0.33
N PHE A 139 -7.89 15.17 -0.96
CA PHE A 139 -7.86 13.80 -1.45
C PHE A 139 -6.53 13.13 -1.10
N LEU A 140 -5.40 13.79 -1.34
CA LEU A 140 -4.07 13.28 -1.00
C LEU A 140 -3.93 13.04 0.52
N ALA A 141 -4.38 13.98 1.35
CA ALA A 141 -4.42 13.81 2.79
C ALA A 141 -5.26 12.59 3.19
N GLY A 142 -6.45 12.42 2.59
CA GLY A 142 -7.30 11.26 2.80
C GLY A 142 -6.66 9.93 2.36
N CYS A 143 -5.92 9.91 1.25
CA CYS A 143 -5.16 8.73 0.83
C CYS A 143 -4.07 8.36 1.83
N ILE A 144 -3.33 9.35 2.34
CA ILE A 144 -2.31 9.14 3.37
C ILE A 144 -2.96 8.59 4.65
N ASP A 145 -4.05 9.21 5.11
CA ASP A 145 -4.80 8.75 6.28
C ASP A 145 -5.33 7.32 6.09
N ALA A 146 -5.89 7.00 4.91
CA ALA A 146 -6.36 5.66 4.60
C ALA A 146 -5.24 4.61 4.65
N VAL A 147 -4.05 4.92 4.14
CA VAL A 147 -2.88 4.03 4.24
C VAL A 147 -2.50 3.79 5.70
N VAL A 148 -2.47 4.84 6.53
CA VAL A 148 -2.17 4.72 7.96
C VAL A 148 -3.23 3.88 8.68
N ILE A 149 -4.52 4.14 8.43
CA ILE A 149 -5.64 3.35 8.98
C ILE A 149 -5.50 1.88 8.59
N MET A 150 -5.23 1.58 7.31
CA MET A 150 -5.07 0.20 6.85
C MET A 150 -3.91 -0.51 7.52
N LEU A 151 -2.77 0.18 7.72
CA LEU A 151 -1.61 -0.38 8.42
C LEU A 151 -1.95 -0.70 9.88
N ILE A 152 -2.52 0.26 10.61
CA ILE A 152 -2.86 0.08 12.03
C ILE A 152 -3.95 -0.99 12.21
N ALA A 153 -4.96 -1.01 11.34
CA ALA A 153 -6.00 -2.03 11.35
C ALA A 153 -5.43 -3.42 11.06
N SER A 154 -4.50 -3.54 10.11
CA SER A 154 -3.84 -4.80 9.79
C SER A 154 -2.98 -5.30 10.97
N MET A 155 -2.23 -4.41 11.63
CA MET A 155 -1.46 -4.76 12.83
C MET A 155 -2.36 -5.18 13.99
N SER A 156 -3.47 -4.45 14.19
CA SER A 156 -4.45 -4.78 15.24
C SER A 156 -5.13 -6.13 14.99
N ALA A 157 -5.51 -6.40 13.73
CA ALA A 157 -6.06 -7.68 13.30
C ALA A 157 -5.08 -8.83 13.51
N MET A 158 -3.80 -8.60 13.20
CA MET A 158 -2.73 -9.57 13.46
C MET A 158 -2.59 -9.88 14.96
N ILE A 159 -2.55 -8.86 15.82
CA ILE A 159 -2.47 -9.02 17.28
C ILE A 159 -3.68 -9.78 17.80
N LEU A 160 -4.90 -9.39 17.42
CA LEU A 160 -6.12 -10.06 17.86
C LEU A 160 -6.18 -11.51 17.41
N ARG A 161 -5.72 -11.82 16.19
CA ARG A 161 -5.68 -13.20 15.72
C ARG A 161 -4.75 -14.08 16.57
N VAL A 162 -3.62 -13.55 17.02
CA VAL A 162 -2.63 -14.30 17.82
C VAL A 162 -3.08 -14.45 19.26
N TYR A 163 -3.53 -13.36 19.89
CA TYR A 163 -3.78 -13.33 21.34
C TYR A 163 -5.25 -13.46 21.74
N ALA A 164 -6.19 -13.19 20.83
CA ALA A 164 -7.63 -13.22 21.08
C ALA A 164 -8.43 -13.75 19.87
N PRO A 165 -8.15 -14.98 19.39
CA PRO A 165 -8.73 -15.50 18.15
C PRO A 165 -10.27 -15.56 18.17
N ALA A 166 -10.87 -15.80 19.34
CA ALA A 166 -12.33 -15.79 19.50
C ALA A 166 -12.95 -14.41 19.17
N ILE A 167 -12.27 -13.32 19.51
CA ILE A 167 -12.73 -11.96 19.17
C ILE A 167 -12.52 -11.70 17.68
N TYR A 168 -11.38 -12.09 17.13
CA TYR A 168 -11.06 -11.93 15.71
C TYR A 168 -12.09 -12.62 14.81
N GLN A 169 -12.54 -13.83 15.17
CA GLN A 169 -13.49 -14.62 14.37
C GLN A 169 -14.92 -14.05 14.32
N ILE A 170 -15.32 -13.18 15.25
CA ILE A 170 -16.67 -12.59 15.26
C ILE A 170 -16.87 -11.68 14.04
N SER A 171 -15.93 -10.76 13.81
CA SER A 171 -15.97 -9.86 12.64
C SER A 171 -14.60 -9.22 12.39
N PRO A 172 -13.76 -9.82 11.54
CA PRO A 172 -12.48 -9.21 11.15
C PRO A 172 -12.66 -7.84 10.47
N GLN A 173 -13.74 -7.63 9.72
CA GLN A 173 -13.98 -6.35 9.03
C GLN A 173 -14.32 -5.22 10.02
N ALA A 174 -14.89 -5.54 11.18
CA ALA A 174 -15.20 -4.55 12.20
C ALA A 174 -13.95 -3.80 12.68
N ILE A 175 -12.78 -4.45 12.71
CA ILE A 175 -11.51 -3.83 13.12
C ILE A 175 -11.18 -2.63 12.22
N LEU A 176 -11.30 -2.80 10.90
CA LEU A 176 -11.04 -1.73 9.94
C LEU A 176 -12.06 -0.60 10.09
N ILE A 177 -13.34 -0.93 10.23
CA ILE A 177 -14.42 0.05 10.39
C ILE A 177 -14.23 0.85 11.69
N LEU A 178 -13.89 0.19 12.80
CA LEU A 178 -13.63 0.83 14.08
C LEU A 178 -12.45 1.78 13.99
N TRP A 179 -11.34 1.38 13.34
CA TRP A 179 -10.21 2.27 13.11
C TRP A 179 -10.57 3.44 12.21
N TRP A 180 -11.38 3.23 11.17
CA TRP A 180 -11.85 4.31 10.30
C TRP A 180 -12.69 5.34 11.06
N ILE A 181 -13.66 4.86 11.86
CA ILE A 181 -14.49 5.73 12.71
C ILE A 181 -13.62 6.45 13.73
N ALA A 182 -12.72 5.75 14.43
CA ALA A 182 -11.81 6.35 15.39
C ALA A 182 -10.93 7.43 14.74
N TRP A 183 -10.40 7.15 13.54
CA TRP A 183 -9.51 8.08 12.83
C TRP A 183 -10.21 9.33 12.32
N GLU A 184 -11.46 9.23 11.86
CA GLU A 184 -12.21 10.39 11.36
C GLU A 184 -12.93 11.15 12.49
N TRP A 185 -13.29 10.50 13.59
CA TRP A 185 -14.11 11.10 14.65
C TRP A 185 -13.36 11.41 15.94
N ILE A 186 -12.39 10.59 16.33
CA ILE A 186 -11.67 10.72 17.60
C ILE A 186 -10.38 11.52 17.37
N VAL A 187 -9.55 11.12 16.41
CA VAL A 187 -8.25 11.78 16.13
C VAL A 187 -8.41 13.28 15.88
N PRO A 188 -9.38 13.77 15.07
CA PRO A 188 -9.53 15.19 14.85
C PRO A 188 -10.12 15.93 16.06
N LYS A 189 -10.77 15.25 17.01
CA LYS A 189 -11.20 15.93 18.25
C LYS A 189 -10.02 16.15 19.19
N ILE A 190 -9.14 15.14 19.30
CA ILE A 190 -7.96 15.17 20.17
C ILE A 190 -6.88 16.10 19.58
N CYS A 191 -6.56 15.92 18.29
CA CYS A 191 -5.47 16.63 17.62
C CYS A 191 -5.91 17.99 17.05
N HIS A 192 -6.88 18.66 17.69
CA HIS A 192 -7.42 19.95 17.23
C HIS A 192 -7.64 19.97 15.71
N GLY A 193 -8.49 19.08 15.21
CA GLY A 193 -8.98 18.85 13.84
C GLY A 193 -7.96 18.41 12.79
N TRP A 194 -6.74 18.10 13.24
CA TRP A 194 -5.71 17.50 12.39
C TRP A 194 -5.86 15.97 12.37
N THR A 195 -5.61 15.41 11.19
CA THR A 195 -5.26 14.00 10.99
C THR A 195 -3.81 13.96 10.51
N PHE A 196 -3.19 12.78 10.54
CA PHE A 196 -1.81 12.63 10.11
C PHE A 196 -1.60 13.06 8.66
N GLY A 197 -2.50 12.66 7.76
CA GLY A 197 -2.50 13.05 6.35
C GLY A 197 -2.69 14.56 6.16
N ARG A 198 -3.62 15.19 6.89
CA ARG A 198 -3.83 16.64 6.82
C ARG A 198 -2.62 17.42 7.32
N TYR A 199 -1.98 16.95 8.39
CA TYR A 199 -0.77 17.55 8.93
C TYR A 199 0.38 17.49 7.91
N LEU A 200 0.62 16.32 7.30
CA LEU A 200 1.68 16.15 6.31
C LEU A 200 1.48 16.96 5.03
N VAL A 201 0.23 17.14 4.58
CA VAL A 201 -0.09 17.90 3.37
C VAL A 201 -0.24 19.41 3.66
N GLY A 202 -0.29 19.81 4.94
CA GLY A 202 -0.50 21.21 5.34
C GLY A 202 -1.91 21.72 5.02
N VAL A 203 -2.91 20.83 5.03
CA VAL A 203 -4.30 21.17 4.76
C VAL A 203 -4.93 21.79 6.01
N GLU A 204 -5.19 23.09 5.97
CA GLU A 204 -5.91 23.76 7.06
C GLU A 204 -7.33 23.21 7.23
N LYS A 205 -7.79 23.18 8.49
CA LYS A 205 -9.18 22.87 8.85
C LYS A 205 -10.16 23.62 7.96
N ARG A 206 -11.23 22.94 7.52
CA ARG A 206 -12.46 23.64 7.10
C ARG A 206 -12.90 24.55 8.26
N LYS A 207 -12.76 25.88 8.11
CA LYS A 207 -13.43 26.82 9.00
C LYS A 207 -14.91 26.45 8.97
N LYS A 208 -15.49 26.13 10.14
CA LYS A 208 -16.94 26.04 10.29
C LYS A 208 -17.48 27.36 9.74
N ARG A 209 -18.22 27.31 8.63
CA ARG A 209 -19.07 28.44 8.23
C ARG A 209 -20.03 28.62 9.41
N ARG A 210 -19.83 29.72 10.14
CA ARG A 210 -20.78 30.17 11.17
C ARG A 210 -22.06 30.60 10.51
#